data_AF-A0AAP4Y328-F1
#
_entry.id   AF-A0AAP4Y328-F1
#
_cell.length_a   1.000
_cell.length_b   1.000
_cell.length_c   1.000
_cell.angle_alpha   90.00
_cell.angle_beta   90.00
_cell.angle_gamma   90.00
#
_symmetry.space_group_name_H-M   'P 1'
#
loop_
_entity.id
_entity.type
_entity.pdbx_description
1 polymer ?
#
loop_
_entity_poly.entity_id
_entity_poly.type
_entity_poly.pdbx_seq_one_letter_code
_entity_poly.pdbx_strand_id
1 'polypeptide(L)'
;MIEGPSRAPTPLEEISASPLVALALLEAMRSADTPIETLEDENVQRSLPRRFGLSDVVEGQIRRFRELTDRGGTTHAQQLADLFALVDRRTDAPIVFGRAGRWLVAHEVTRGKERAGVARLPIPGAMRRRLALRSARSVATLVSPGSVVTTERDPMALSVAGCLPAYACGTSTGCQLITAAFAAALGAFDVEEARDDRDPVSHPLCESRGDAACIWRVSE
;
A
#
# COMPACT_ATOMS: atom_id res chain seq x y z
N MET A 1 4.95 -35.91 16.34
CA MET A 1 3.88 -34.97 16.02
C MET A 1 3.77 -34.01 17.18
N ILE A 2 4.18 -32.75 17.00
CA ILE A 2 4.01 -31.71 18.01
C ILE A 2 3.00 -30.73 17.40
N GLU A 3 1.73 -30.89 17.75
CA GLU A 3 0.73 -29.83 17.56
C GLU A 3 1.12 -28.70 18.51
N GLY A 4 1.78 -27.68 17.96
CA GLY A 4 1.98 -26.42 18.66
C GLY A 4 0.62 -25.75 18.93
N PRO A 5 0.48 -24.96 20.00
CA PRO A 5 -0.78 -24.31 20.32
C PRO A 5 -1.20 -23.40 19.16
N SER A 6 -2.24 -23.82 18.43
CA SER A 6 -2.95 -23.03 17.44
C SER A 6 -3.62 -21.86 18.15
N ARG A 7 -2.87 -20.79 18.38
CA ARG A 7 -3.41 -19.52 18.85
C ARG A 7 -4.43 -19.07 17.80
N ALA A 8 -5.70 -19.01 18.18
CA ALA A 8 -6.74 -18.49 17.30
C ALA A 8 -6.31 -17.12 16.75
N PRO A 9 -6.57 -16.82 15.46
CA PRO A 9 -6.19 -15.54 14.89
C PRO A 9 -6.83 -14.41 15.71
N THR A 10 -6.01 -13.45 16.12
CA THR A 10 -6.50 -12.27 16.84
C THR A 10 -7.55 -11.54 15.99
N PRO A 11 -8.74 -11.20 16.52
CA PRO A 11 -9.75 -10.44 15.79
C PRO A 11 -9.18 -9.11 15.25
N LEU A 12 -9.56 -8.70 14.04
CA LEU A 12 -9.06 -7.46 13.41
C LEU A 12 -9.36 -6.20 14.22
N GLU A 13 -10.39 -6.23 15.07
CA GLU A 13 -10.74 -5.14 15.99
C GLU A 13 -9.71 -4.97 17.12
N GLU A 14 -8.98 -6.01 17.48
CA GLU A 14 -7.96 -5.96 18.53
C GLU A 14 -6.56 -5.62 17.98
N ILE A 15 -6.39 -5.70 16.66
CA ILE A 15 -5.11 -5.43 16.00
C ILE A 15 -4.97 -3.92 15.76
N SER A 16 -4.01 -3.29 16.44
CA SER A 16 -3.63 -1.90 16.14
C SER A 16 -2.96 -1.80 14.77
N ALA A 17 -3.34 -0.77 14.02
CA ALA A 17 -2.89 -0.47 12.68
C ALA A 17 -2.46 0.99 12.55
N SER A 18 -1.65 1.28 11.53
CA SER A 18 -1.22 2.65 11.27
C SER A 18 -2.32 3.44 10.55
N PRO A 19 -2.67 4.66 11.02
CA PRO A 19 -3.62 5.53 10.33
C PRO A 19 -3.10 6.00 8.97
N LEU A 20 -1.79 5.88 8.72
CA LEU A 20 -1.14 6.28 7.48
C LEU A 20 -1.70 5.51 6.26
N VAL A 21 -2.08 4.24 6.44
CA VAL A 21 -2.64 3.42 5.35
C VAL A 21 -4.03 3.93 4.96
N ALA A 22 -4.87 4.25 5.94
CA ALA A 22 -6.18 4.85 5.68
C ALA A 22 -6.04 6.21 4.99
N LEU A 23 -5.11 7.05 5.46
CA LEU A 23 -4.81 8.34 4.83
C LEU A 23 -4.38 8.15 3.37
N ALA A 24 -3.46 7.23 3.09
CA ALA A 24 -2.97 6.95 1.74
C ALA A 24 -4.11 6.54 0.79
N LEU A 25 -5.02 5.66 1.24
CA LEU A 25 -6.16 5.21 0.46
C LEU A 25 -7.15 6.36 0.18
N LEU A 26 -7.46 7.17 1.18
CA LEU A 26 -8.40 8.29 1.05
C LEU A 26 -7.84 9.39 0.12
N GLU A 27 -6.56 9.73 0.27
CA GLU A 27 -5.87 10.68 -0.61
C GLU A 27 -5.80 10.18 -2.05
N ALA A 28 -5.53 8.88 -2.24
CA ALA A 28 -5.53 8.26 -3.55
C ALA A 28 -6.92 8.28 -4.22
N MET A 29 -7.99 8.03 -3.45
CA MET A 29 -9.37 8.15 -3.93
C MET A 29 -9.69 9.60 -4.30
N ARG A 30 -9.37 10.58 -3.44
CA ARG A 30 -9.58 11.99 -3.72
C ARG A 30 -8.86 12.41 -5.00
N SER A 31 -7.60 12.02 -5.15
CA SER A 31 -6.79 12.27 -6.35
C SER A 31 -7.35 11.60 -7.61
N ALA A 32 -8.01 10.45 -7.50
CA ALA A 32 -8.70 9.82 -8.63
C ALA A 32 -9.99 10.55 -9.02
N ASP A 33 -10.69 11.11 -8.02
CA ASP A 33 -11.96 11.82 -8.21
C ASP A 33 -11.78 13.31 -8.58
N THR A 34 -10.58 13.88 -8.51
CA THR A 34 -10.28 15.26 -8.92
C THR A 34 -9.96 15.34 -10.43
N PRO A 35 -10.70 16.12 -11.24
CA PRO A 35 -10.37 16.34 -12.65
C PRO A 35 -8.99 16.98 -12.82
N ILE A 36 -8.27 16.58 -13.87
CA ILE A 36 -6.94 17.14 -14.22
C ILE A 36 -7.07 18.49 -14.97
N GLU A 37 -8.25 18.83 -15.49
CA GLU A 37 -8.50 20.05 -16.26
C GLU A 37 -9.70 20.82 -15.69
N THR A 38 -9.46 22.02 -15.16
CA THR A 38 -10.47 23.10 -15.15
C THR A 38 -10.55 23.66 -16.56
N LEU A 39 -11.46 23.13 -17.39
CA LEU A 39 -11.96 23.86 -18.55
C LEU A 39 -13.08 24.77 -18.04
N GLU A 40 -12.91 26.08 -18.25
CA GLU A 40 -13.65 27.16 -17.58
C GLU A 40 -15.15 27.24 -17.90
N ASP A 41 -15.71 26.35 -18.74
CA ASP A 41 -17.07 26.49 -19.28
C ASP A 41 -17.99 25.28 -19.14
N GLU A 42 -17.60 24.22 -18.44
CA GLU A 42 -18.55 23.14 -18.16
C GLU A 42 -19.27 23.34 -16.83
N ASN A 43 -20.60 23.39 -16.89
CA ASN A 43 -21.49 23.44 -15.72
C ASN A 43 -21.39 22.10 -14.97
N VAL A 44 -20.39 22.00 -14.09
CA VAL A 44 -19.92 20.83 -13.31
C VAL A 44 -21.04 20.13 -12.53
N GLN A 45 -22.19 20.79 -12.35
CA GLN A 45 -23.33 20.29 -11.60
C GLN A 45 -24.27 19.39 -12.41
N ARG A 46 -24.12 19.28 -13.74
CA ARG A 46 -25.12 18.62 -14.60
C ARG A 46 -24.73 17.27 -15.23
N SER A 47 -23.48 16.81 -15.16
CA SER A 47 -23.06 15.62 -15.94
C SER A 47 -22.53 14.38 -15.21
N LEU A 48 -22.42 14.30 -13.87
CA LEU A 48 -21.76 13.12 -13.27
C LEU A 48 -22.42 12.59 -11.99
N PRO A 49 -23.09 11.43 -12.05
CA PRO A 49 -23.56 10.74 -10.85
C PRO A 49 -22.37 10.08 -10.13
N ARG A 50 -22.19 10.42 -8.84
CA ARG A 50 -21.41 9.70 -7.80
C ARG A 50 -19.88 9.91 -7.76
N ARG A 51 -19.42 11.08 -7.31
CA ARG A 51 -18.03 11.31 -6.85
C ARG A 51 -17.94 11.22 -5.32
N PHE A 52 -17.66 10.03 -4.79
CA PHE A 52 -17.58 9.80 -3.34
C PHE A 52 -16.38 10.50 -2.68
N GLY A 53 -15.24 10.64 -3.37
CA GLY A 53 -14.01 11.25 -2.87
C GLY A 53 -14.06 12.77 -2.65
N LEU A 54 -15.15 13.43 -3.07
CA LEU A 54 -15.40 14.86 -2.88
C LEU A 54 -16.54 15.15 -1.88
N SER A 55 -17.01 14.15 -1.14
CA SER A 55 -18.00 14.40 -0.07
C SER A 55 -17.33 14.97 1.18
N ASP A 56 -18.06 15.81 1.92
CA ASP A 56 -17.62 16.36 3.22
C ASP A 56 -17.20 15.26 4.21
N VAL A 57 -17.77 14.06 4.07
CA VAL A 57 -17.42 12.89 4.88
C VAL A 57 -15.99 12.43 4.60
N VAL A 58 -15.60 12.31 3.32
CA VAL A 58 -14.25 11.88 2.94
C VAL A 58 -13.22 12.92 3.34
N GLU A 59 -13.48 14.21 3.11
CA GLU A 59 -12.57 15.28 3.55
C GLU A 59 -12.41 15.30 5.08
N GLY A 60 -13.51 15.08 5.82
CA GLY A 60 -13.49 14.91 7.26
C GLY A 60 -12.63 13.72 7.72
N GLN A 61 -12.73 12.57 7.03
CA GLN A 61 -11.88 11.40 7.33
C GLN A 61 -10.41 11.65 6.98
N ILE A 62 -10.11 12.30 5.85
CA ILE A 62 -8.73 12.67 5.47
C ILE A 62 -8.10 13.53 6.56
N ARG A 63 -8.78 14.60 7.00
CA ARG A 63 -8.31 15.46 8.08
C ARG A 63 -8.07 14.68 9.36
N ARG A 64 -9.04 13.83 9.76
CA ARG A 64 -8.93 12.99 10.96
C ARG A 64 -7.72 12.05 10.91
N PHE A 65 -7.52 11.32 9.82
CA PHE A 65 -6.40 10.38 9.70
C PHE A 65 -5.05 11.08 9.56
N ARG A 66 -5.02 12.28 8.95
CA ARG A 66 -3.83 13.14 8.94
C ARG A 66 -3.43 13.55 10.36
N GLU A 67 -4.37 14.10 11.14
CA GLU A 67 -4.12 14.47 12.54
C GLU A 67 -3.69 13.27 13.40
N LEU A 68 -4.32 12.10 13.21
CA LEU A 68 -3.93 10.87 13.89
C LEU A 68 -2.50 10.46 13.52
N THR A 69 -2.14 10.54 12.24
CA THR A 69 -0.79 10.20 11.75
C THR A 69 0.26 11.17 12.30
N ASP A 70 -0.04 12.47 12.32
CA ASP A 70 0.88 13.51 12.79
C ASP A 70 1.15 13.40 14.29
N ARG A 71 0.14 13.01 15.07
CA ARG A 71 0.27 12.75 16.51
C ARG A 71 0.84 11.38 16.85
N GLY A 72 1.17 10.55 15.85
CA GLY A 72 1.65 9.18 16.07
C GLY A 72 0.61 8.24 16.68
N GLY A 73 -0.67 8.52 16.48
CA GLY A 73 -1.79 7.69 16.95
C GLY A 73 -1.93 6.39 16.16
N THR A 74 -2.90 5.59 16.56
CA THR A 74 -3.22 4.28 15.96
C THR A 74 -4.69 4.20 15.55
N THR A 75 -4.99 3.28 14.65
CA THR A 75 -6.36 2.84 14.33
C THR A 75 -6.46 1.31 14.46
N HIS A 76 -7.60 0.72 14.09
CA HIS A 76 -7.83 -0.73 14.11
C HIS A 76 -7.69 -1.33 12.71
N ALA A 77 -7.19 -2.56 12.62
CA ALA A 77 -7.07 -3.28 11.36
C ALA A 77 -8.44 -3.50 10.70
N GLN A 78 -9.51 -3.67 11.48
CA GLN A 78 -10.87 -3.76 10.94
C GLN A 78 -11.26 -2.51 10.14
N GLN A 79 -10.93 -1.31 10.64
CA GLN A 79 -11.21 -0.06 9.92
C GLN A 79 -10.43 0.02 8.61
N LEU A 80 -9.20 -0.51 8.56
CA LEU A 80 -8.47 -0.61 7.29
C LEU A 80 -9.14 -1.61 6.34
N ALA A 81 -9.57 -2.78 6.83
CA ALA A 81 -10.29 -3.77 6.04
C ALA A 81 -11.56 -3.20 5.41
N ASP A 82 -12.34 -2.43 6.17
CA ASP A 82 -13.55 -1.76 5.68
C ASP A 82 -13.22 -0.76 4.56
N LEU A 83 -12.12 -0.01 4.69
CA LEU A 83 -11.62 0.89 3.66
C LEU A 83 -11.15 0.14 2.40
N PHE A 84 -10.43 -0.97 2.55
CA PHE A 84 -10.06 -1.84 1.43
C PHE A 84 -11.29 -2.34 0.68
N ALA A 85 -12.29 -2.87 1.40
CA ALA A 85 -13.54 -3.34 0.82
C ALA A 85 -14.35 -2.22 0.16
N LEU A 86 -14.30 -1.00 0.70
CA LEU A 86 -14.92 0.18 0.08
C LEU A 86 -14.26 0.53 -1.25
N VAL A 87 -12.92 0.57 -1.30
CA VAL A 87 -12.17 0.88 -2.52
C VAL A 87 -12.37 -0.21 -3.58
N ASP A 88 -12.39 -1.48 -3.19
CA ASP A 88 -12.54 -2.64 -4.08
C ASP A 88 -13.86 -2.61 -4.89
N ARG A 89 -14.89 -1.92 -4.39
CA ARG A 89 -16.18 -1.74 -5.09
C ARG A 89 -16.11 -0.73 -6.24
N ARG A 90 -15.00 0.00 -6.39
CA ARG A 90 -14.82 0.99 -7.46
C ARG A 90 -14.29 0.32 -8.72
N THR A 91 -14.70 0.82 -9.88
CA THR A 91 -14.20 0.33 -11.18
C THR A 91 -12.73 0.69 -11.42
N ASP A 92 -12.23 1.75 -10.78
CA ASP A 92 -10.85 2.23 -10.85
C ASP A 92 -9.99 1.79 -9.63
N ALA A 93 -10.46 0.81 -8.85
CA ALA A 93 -9.77 0.33 -7.66
C ALA A 93 -8.27 0.00 -7.86
N PRO A 94 -7.84 -0.67 -8.96
CA PRO A 94 -6.41 -0.93 -9.20
C PRO A 94 -5.56 0.35 -9.25
N ILE A 95 -6.12 1.44 -9.80
CA ILE A 95 -5.43 2.73 -9.92
C ILE A 95 -5.29 3.37 -8.53
N VAL A 96 -6.37 3.35 -7.74
CA VAL A 96 -6.40 3.90 -6.38
C VAL A 96 -5.40 3.16 -5.48
N PHE A 97 -5.45 1.83 -5.46
CA PHE A 97 -4.50 1.02 -4.69
C PHE A 97 -3.06 1.25 -5.14
N GLY A 98 -2.82 1.29 -6.45
CA GLY A 98 -1.51 1.58 -6.99
C GLY A 98 -0.97 2.95 -6.57
N ARG A 99 -1.80 3.99 -6.59
CA ARG A 99 -1.42 5.34 -6.12
C ARG A 99 -1.12 5.35 -4.63
N ALA A 100 -1.96 4.71 -3.80
CA ALA A 100 -1.74 4.62 -2.36
C ALA A 100 -0.42 3.91 -2.01
N GLY A 101 -0.11 2.81 -2.71
CA GLY A 101 1.16 2.07 -2.52
C GLY A 101 2.39 2.93 -2.81
N ARG A 102 2.39 3.66 -3.93
CA ARG A 102 3.46 4.59 -4.28
C ARG A 102 3.60 5.73 -3.27
N TRP A 103 2.47 6.26 -2.81
CA TRP A 103 2.43 7.32 -1.82
C TRP A 103 3.07 6.88 -0.48
N LEU A 104 2.77 5.66 -0.01
CA LEU A 104 3.33 5.11 1.23
C LEU A 104 4.86 4.98 1.16
N VAL A 105 5.39 4.52 0.02
CA VAL A 105 6.84 4.42 -0.19
C VAL A 105 7.49 5.80 -0.24
N ALA A 106 6.90 6.74 -0.99
CA ALA A 106 7.41 8.10 -1.07
C ALA A 106 7.48 8.75 0.32
N HIS A 107 6.45 8.54 1.15
CA HIS A 107 6.39 9.01 2.53
C HIS A 107 7.49 8.39 3.40
N GLU A 108 7.71 7.08 3.30
CA GLU A 108 8.75 6.39 4.07
C GLU A 108 10.16 6.80 3.65
N VAL A 109 10.44 6.85 2.33
CA VAL A 109 11.74 7.23 1.78
C VAL A 109 12.08 8.68 2.14
N THR A 110 11.11 9.59 2.04
CA THR A 110 11.31 11.01 2.40
C THR A 110 11.65 11.14 3.89
N ARG A 111 10.88 10.50 4.78
CA ARG A 111 11.19 10.47 6.21
C ARG A 111 12.54 9.83 6.52
N GLY A 112 12.96 8.82 5.77
CA GLY A 112 14.28 8.20 5.89
C GLY A 112 15.40 9.18 5.55
N LYS A 113 15.27 9.94 4.45
CA LYS A 113 16.25 10.95 4.03
C LYS A 113 16.37 12.09 5.03
N GLU A 114 15.25 12.59 5.53
CA GLU A 114 15.20 13.64 6.57
C GLU A 114 15.92 13.20 7.85
N ARG A 115 15.69 11.96 8.31
CA ARG A 115 16.34 11.41 9.51
C ARG A 115 17.83 11.13 9.32
N ALA A 116 18.22 10.65 8.14
CA ALA A 116 19.61 10.29 7.89
C ALA A 116 20.49 11.54 7.68
N GLY A 117 19.93 12.67 7.23
CA GLY A 117 20.72 13.84 6.85
C GLY A 117 21.64 13.58 5.63
N VAL A 118 21.51 12.42 4.98
CA VAL A 118 22.35 11.97 3.87
C VAL A 118 21.57 12.08 2.57
N ALA A 119 21.66 13.23 1.91
CA ALA A 119 20.95 13.44 0.66
C ALA A 119 21.70 12.94 -0.59
N ARG A 120 23.01 12.61 -0.54
CA ARG A 120 23.81 12.49 -1.78
C ARG A 120 25.05 11.57 -1.73
N LEU A 121 25.11 10.56 -0.86
CA LEU A 121 26.20 9.57 -0.94
C LEU A 121 25.89 8.48 -1.98
N PRO A 122 26.87 8.04 -2.80
CA PRO A 122 26.66 6.93 -3.73
C PRO A 122 26.37 5.64 -2.95
N ILE A 123 25.18 5.08 -3.16
CA ILE A 123 24.74 3.84 -2.51
C ILE A 123 25.17 2.65 -3.39
N PRO A 124 25.95 1.69 -2.87
CA PRO A 124 26.31 0.46 -3.59
C PRO A 124 25.08 -0.36 -4.02
N GLY A 125 25.15 -1.07 -5.15
CA GLY A 125 24.02 -1.83 -5.71
C GLY A 125 23.36 -2.80 -4.72
N ALA A 126 24.16 -3.60 -4.00
CA ALA A 126 23.65 -4.50 -2.96
C ALA A 126 22.90 -3.77 -1.83
N MET A 127 23.30 -2.53 -1.52
CA MET A 127 22.63 -1.70 -0.52
C MET A 127 21.34 -1.09 -1.07
N ARG A 128 21.28 -0.73 -2.36
CA ARG A 128 20.04 -0.28 -3.03
C ARG A 128 18.98 -1.38 -2.98
N ARG A 129 19.31 -2.60 -3.39
CA ARG A 129 18.42 -3.78 -3.31
C ARG A 129 17.94 -4.01 -1.87
N ARG A 130 18.84 -3.93 -0.89
CA ARG A 130 18.50 -4.07 0.54
C ARG A 130 17.54 -2.99 1.02
N LEU A 131 17.76 -1.74 0.63
CA LEU A 131 16.90 -0.61 1.02
C LEU A 131 15.52 -0.70 0.35
N ALA A 132 15.46 -1.08 -0.92
CA ALA A 132 14.21 -1.33 -1.63
C ALA A 132 13.39 -2.44 -0.97
N LEU A 133 13.99 -3.60 -0.68
CA LEU A 133 13.32 -4.69 0.03
C LEU A 133 12.88 -4.29 1.44
N ARG A 134 13.71 -3.49 2.15
CA ARG A 134 13.34 -2.98 3.47
C ARG A 134 12.13 -2.06 3.39
N SER A 135 12.11 -1.16 2.42
CA SER A 135 11.00 -0.23 2.19
C SER A 135 9.71 -0.97 1.83
N ALA A 136 9.79 -1.89 0.87
CA ALA A 136 8.67 -2.74 0.49
C ALA A 136 8.13 -3.56 1.67
N ARG A 137 9.02 -4.17 2.48
CA ARG A 137 8.67 -4.88 3.72
C ARG A 137 7.99 -3.97 4.74
N SER A 138 8.51 -2.75 4.91
CA SER A 138 7.97 -1.76 5.84
C SER A 138 6.53 -1.42 5.47
N VAL A 139 6.27 -1.12 4.19
CA VAL A 139 4.92 -0.87 3.68
C VAL A 139 4.02 -2.09 3.79
N ALA A 140 4.49 -3.28 3.44
CA ALA A 140 3.70 -4.51 3.57
C ALA A 140 3.28 -4.80 5.02
N THR A 141 4.18 -4.54 5.97
CA THR A 141 3.90 -4.68 7.42
C THR A 141 2.89 -3.63 7.89
N LEU A 142 2.98 -2.39 7.39
CA LEU A 142 2.01 -1.32 7.67
C LEU A 142 0.62 -1.66 7.16
N VAL A 143 0.55 -2.20 5.94
CA VAL A 143 -0.69 -2.50 5.21
C VAL A 143 -1.39 -3.75 5.76
N SER A 144 -0.61 -4.74 6.20
CA SER A 144 -1.12 -5.99 6.76
C SER A 144 -0.68 -6.14 8.22
N PRO A 145 -1.25 -5.35 9.15
CA PRO A 145 -0.92 -5.46 10.56
C PRO A 145 -1.30 -6.85 11.10
N GLY A 146 -0.42 -7.46 11.89
CA GLY A 146 -0.60 -8.82 12.41
C GLY A 146 -0.23 -9.94 11.42
N SER A 147 0.14 -9.61 10.18
CA SER A 147 0.62 -10.58 9.19
C SER A 147 2.06 -11.02 9.43
N VAL A 148 2.42 -12.17 8.86
CA VAL A 148 3.82 -12.63 8.80
C VAL A 148 4.42 -12.20 7.48
N VAL A 149 5.29 -11.19 7.53
CA VAL A 149 6.02 -10.69 6.36
C VAL A 149 7.41 -11.30 6.31
N THR A 150 7.79 -11.89 5.19
CA THR A 150 9.14 -12.44 4.92
C THR A 150 9.69 -11.86 3.62
N THR A 151 11.02 -11.84 3.49
CA THR A 151 11.71 -11.28 2.32
C THR A 151 12.87 -12.16 1.92
N GLU A 152 13.03 -12.38 0.63
CA GLU A 152 14.17 -13.05 0.01
C GLU A 152 14.96 -12.01 -0.79
N ARG A 153 16.29 -12.16 -0.82
CA ARG A 153 17.19 -11.16 -1.43
C ARG A 153 17.61 -11.54 -2.84
N ASP A 154 17.66 -12.83 -3.13
CA ASP A 154 18.15 -13.38 -4.37
C ASP A 154 17.45 -14.73 -4.63
N PRO A 155 16.41 -14.76 -5.48
CA PRO A 155 15.79 -13.61 -6.15
C PRO A 155 15.10 -12.67 -5.16
N MET A 156 14.93 -11.39 -5.53
CA MET A 156 14.22 -10.43 -4.68
C MET A 156 12.74 -10.80 -4.61
N ALA A 157 12.29 -11.22 -3.43
CA ALA A 157 10.90 -11.59 -3.19
C ALA A 157 10.38 -11.07 -1.86
N LEU A 158 9.08 -10.86 -1.80
CA LEU A 158 8.32 -10.48 -0.62
C LEU A 158 7.18 -11.47 -0.47
N SER A 159 6.99 -12.02 0.73
CA SER A 159 5.85 -12.88 1.04
C SER A 159 5.12 -12.37 2.27
N VAL A 160 3.79 -12.40 2.21
CA VAL A 160 2.89 -11.96 3.28
C VAL A 160 1.84 -13.03 3.51
N ALA A 161 1.84 -13.65 4.69
CA ALA A 161 0.79 -14.55 5.15
C ALA A 161 -0.15 -13.82 6.12
N GLY A 162 -1.46 -13.87 5.89
CA GLY A 162 -2.46 -13.03 6.55
C GLY A 162 -2.52 -11.61 5.95
N CYS A 163 -2.47 -11.52 4.63
CA CYS A 163 -2.45 -10.26 3.87
C CYS A 163 -3.81 -9.56 3.94
N LEU A 164 -3.88 -8.43 4.64
CA LEU A 164 -5.14 -7.72 4.89
C LEU A 164 -5.86 -7.29 3.60
N PRO A 165 -5.19 -6.75 2.56
CA PRO A 165 -5.86 -6.43 1.30
C PRO A 165 -6.42 -7.66 0.59
N ALA A 166 -5.75 -8.82 0.68
CA ALA A 166 -6.24 -10.05 0.06
C ALA A 166 -7.47 -10.61 0.80
N TYR A 167 -7.51 -10.46 2.12
CA TYR A 167 -8.66 -10.81 2.95
C TYR A 167 -9.85 -9.87 2.73
N ALA A 168 -9.59 -8.56 2.70
CA ALA A 168 -10.63 -7.54 2.68
C ALA A 168 -11.23 -7.32 1.29
N CYS A 169 -10.42 -7.44 0.24
CA CYS A 169 -10.89 -7.38 -1.14
C CYS A 169 -11.27 -8.79 -1.59
N GLY A 170 -12.46 -8.97 -2.17
CA GLY A 170 -12.89 -10.28 -2.69
C GLY A 170 -12.11 -10.74 -3.93
N THR A 171 -11.09 -9.98 -4.33
CA THR A 171 -10.26 -10.16 -5.53
C THR A 171 -8.80 -9.84 -5.21
N SER A 172 -7.87 -10.13 -6.13
CA SER A 172 -6.45 -9.75 -5.96
C SER A 172 -6.18 -8.25 -6.17
N THR A 173 -7.22 -7.44 -6.39
CA THR A 173 -7.09 -6.00 -6.68
C THR A 173 -6.47 -5.22 -5.51
N GLY A 174 -6.84 -5.55 -4.27
CA GLY A 174 -6.24 -4.93 -3.07
C GLY A 174 -4.73 -5.10 -2.97
N CYS A 175 -4.22 -6.25 -3.41
CA CYS A 175 -2.78 -6.54 -3.42
C CYS A 175 -1.99 -5.64 -4.37
N GLN A 176 -2.65 -4.96 -5.31
CA GLN A 176 -2.01 -3.98 -6.19
C GLN A 176 -1.34 -2.84 -5.41
N LEU A 177 -1.82 -2.54 -4.19
CA LEU A 177 -1.17 -1.58 -3.32
C LEU A 177 0.26 -2.01 -2.99
N ILE A 178 0.45 -3.27 -2.57
CA ILE A 178 1.77 -3.82 -2.22
C ILE A 178 2.62 -3.99 -3.48
N THR A 179 2.03 -4.43 -4.59
CA THR A 179 2.72 -4.52 -5.89
C THR A 179 3.32 -3.17 -6.29
N ALA A 180 2.49 -2.10 -6.27
CA ALA A 180 2.92 -0.76 -6.64
C ALA A 180 3.90 -0.15 -5.63
N ALA A 181 3.75 -0.47 -4.34
CA ALA A 181 4.73 -0.10 -3.33
C ALA A 181 6.09 -0.76 -3.58
N PHE A 182 6.11 -2.06 -3.90
CA PHE A 182 7.36 -2.74 -4.19
C PHE A 182 8.04 -2.15 -5.43
N ALA A 183 7.30 -1.96 -6.53
CA ALA A 183 7.83 -1.31 -7.73
C ALA A 183 8.35 0.11 -7.47
N ALA A 184 7.62 0.91 -6.69
CA ALA A 184 8.08 2.25 -6.31
C ALA A 184 9.32 2.24 -5.43
N ALA A 185 9.47 1.26 -4.55
CA ALA A 185 10.68 1.12 -3.74
C ALA A 185 11.89 0.80 -4.64
N LEU A 186 11.74 -0.09 -5.61
CA LEU A 186 12.79 -0.38 -6.59
C LEU A 186 13.22 0.87 -7.37
N GLY A 187 12.25 1.65 -7.86
CA GLY A 187 12.51 2.92 -8.55
C GLY A 187 13.13 3.99 -7.65
N ALA A 188 12.68 4.11 -6.39
CA ALA A 188 13.19 5.11 -5.46
C ALA A 188 14.66 4.89 -5.06
N PHE A 189 15.12 3.64 -5.11
CA PHE A 189 16.52 3.26 -4.84
C PHE A 189 17.31 2.93 -6.11
N ASP A 190 16.73 3.13 -7.30
CA ASP A 190 17.42 3.00 -8.58
C ASP A 190 18.08 1.62 -8.74
N VAL A 191 17.27 0.58 -8.51
CA VAL A 191 17.63 -0.83 -8.59
C VAL A 191 17.68 -1.26 -10.06
N GLU A 192 18.81 -1.83 -10.49
CA GLU A 192 19.13 -2.05 -11.91
C GLU A 192 18.16 -3.00 -12.60
N GLU A 193 17.73 -4.06 -11.92
CA GLU A 193 16.82 -5.09 -12.43
C GLU A 193 15.42 -4.54 -12.74
N ALA A 194 15.09 -3.36 -12.19
CA ALA A 194 13.79 -2.71 -12.38
C ALA A 194 13.84 -1.48 -13.29
N ARG A 195 15.00 -1.14 -13.87
CA ARG A 195 15.16 0.09 -14.67
C ARG A 195 14.48 0.02 -16.04
N ASP A 196 14.55 -1.14 -16.69
CA ASP A 196 14.09 -1.30 -18.08
C ASP A 196 12.75 -2.05 -18.19
N ASP A 197 12.27 -2.65 -17.10
CA ASP A 197 10.98 -3.32 -17.05
C ASP A 197 9.86 -2.34 -16.67
N ARG A 198 8.78 -2.34 -17.46
CA ARG A 198 7.58 -1.52 -17.20
C ARG A 198 6.83 -2.03 -15.96
N ASP A 199 6.86 -3.34 -15.74
CA ASP A 199 6.18 -4.01 -14.62
C ASP A 199 7.16 -4.92 -13.87
N PRO A 200 8.16 -4.35 -13.16
CA PRO A 200 9.27 -5.09 -12.59
C PRO A 200 8.87 -6.04 -11.45
N VAL A 201 7.61 -6.03 -11.02
CA VAL A 201 7.12 -6.84 -9.89
C VAL A 201 5.90 -7.65 -10.32
N SER A 202 6.04 -8.96 -10.27
CA SER A 202 4.94 -9.92 -10.45
C SER A 202 4.34 -10.36 -9.12
N HIS A 203 3.06 -10.71 -9.11
CA HIS A 203 2.32 -11.23 -7.94
C HIS A 203 1.75 -12.64 -8.23
N PRO A 204 2.63 -13.66 -8.33
CA PRO A 204 2.25 -15.01 -8.78
C PRO A 204 1.27 -15.74 -7.85
N LEU A 205 1.37 -15.56 -6.53
CA LEU A 205 0.53 -16.27 -5.55
C LEU A 205 -0.23 -15.26 -4.69
N CYS A 206 -1.50 -15.53 -4.39
CA CYS A 206 -2.39 -14.63 -3.67
C CYS A 206 -3.41 -15.38 -2.80
N GLU A 207 -3.54 -14.98 -1.55
CA GLU A 207 -4.50 -15.58 -0.62
C GLU A 207 -5.95 -15.42 -1.08
N SER A 208 -6.31 -14.36 -1.81
CA SER A 208 -7.68 -14.21 -2.36
C SER A 208 -7.98 -15.21 -3.48
N ARG A 209 -6.97 -15.87 -4.05
CA ARG A 209 -7.10 -17.00 -4.98
C ARG A 209 -7.08 -18.37 -4.30
N GLY A 210 -6.92 -18.40 -2.98
CA GLY A 210 -6.82 -19.64 -2.20
C GLY A 210 -5.39 -20.13 -1.95
N ASP A 211 -4.37 -19.33 -2.31
CA ASP A 211 -2.98 -19.67 -1.96
C ASP A 211 -2.72 -19.47 -0.46
N ALA A 212 -1.68 -20.12 0.07
CA ALA A 212 -1.35 -20.05 1.51
C ALA A 212 -0.73 -18.70 1.95
N ALA A 213 -0.25 -17.89 0.99
CA ALA A 213 0.33 -16.57 1.23
C ALA A 213 0.35 -15.77 -0.08
N CYS A 214 0.39 -14.44 0.03
CA CYS A 214 0.69 -13.58 -1.10
C CYS A 214 2.20 -13.53 -1.34
N ILE A 215 2.65 -13.68 -2.60
CA ILE A 215 4.07 -13.64 -2.97
C ILE A 215 4.27 -12.66 -4.12
N TRP A 216 5.19 -11.73 -3.94
CA TRP A 216 5.69 -10.81 -4.97
C TRP A 216 7.13 -11.14 -5.31
N ARG A 217 7.46 -11.12 -6.61
CA ARG A 217 8.83 -11.36 -7.11
C ARG A 217 9.21 -10.29 -8.11
N VAL A 218 10.47 -9.89 -8.06
CA VAL A 218 11.06 -9.04 -9.10
C VAL A 218 11.37 -9.93 -10.31
N SER A 219 10.93 -9.50 -11.48
CA SER A 219 11.28 -10.15 -12.75
C SER A 219 12.78 -9.97 -13.00
N GLU A 220 13.48 -11.04 -13.41
CA GLU A 220 14.89 -10.97 -13.82
C GLU A 220 15.05 -10.50 -15.27
#